data_AF-A0A3M7PEY3-F1
#
_entry.id   AF-A0A3M7PEY3-F1
#
_cell.length_a   1.000
_cell.length_b   1.000
_cell.length_c   1.000
_cell.angle_alpha   90.00
_cell.angle_beta   90.00
_cell.angle_gamma   90.00
#
_symmetry.space_group_name_H-M   'P 1'
#
loop_
_entity.id
_entity.type
_entity.pdbx_description
1 polymer ?
#
loop_
_entity_poly.entity_id
_entity_poly.type
_entity_poly.pdbx_seq_one_letter_code
_entity_poly.pdbx_strand_id
1 'polypeptide(L)'
;MCDFNLPQIEWNEDGAPMLQEVLTTCNYVGNAISNSSLVQMVKEKTLFCNEQPTSQLDLVLVSDPNRFSGVKIGPPLDGNCSKYHCSLIFNMHSRAGRS
;
A
#
# COMPACT_ATOMS: atom_id res chain seq x y z
N MET A 1 -7.97 1.61 -3.17
CA MET A 1 -6.64 1.64 -3.80
C MET A 1 -6.37 3.06 -4.24
N CYS A 2 -5.23 3.63 -3.89
CA CYS A 2 -4.85 4.99 -4.27
C CYS A 2 -3.32 5.13 -4.25
N ASP A 3 -2.77 5.95 -5.14
CA ASP A 3 -1.38 6.42 -5.07
C ASP A 3 -1.33 7.65 -4.17
N PHE A 4 -0.71 7.50 -3.00
CA PHE A 4 -0.64 8.57 -2.01
C PHE A 4 0.63 9.42 -2.15
N ASN A 5 1.63 8.98 -2.93
CA ASN A 5 2.93 9.66 -3.05
C ASN A 5 3.57 10.00 -1.69
N LEU A 6 3.56 9.02 -0.76
CA LEU A 6 4.11 9.17 0.61
C LEU A 6 5.39 8.34 0.79
N PRO A 7 6.53 8.75 0.20
CA PRO A 7 7.78 7.97 0.22
C PRO A 7 8.42 7.84 1.61
N GLN A 8 8.01 8.66 2.57
CA GLN A 8 8.64 8.77 3.89
C GLN A 8 7.93 7.94 4.97
N ILE A 9 6.74 7.40 4.69
CA ILE A 9 6.01 6.60 5.69
C ILE A 9 6.60 5.19 5.75
N GLU A 10 7.15 4.84 6.91
CA GLU A 10 7.46 3.46 7.26
C GLU A 10 6.21 2.77 7.82
N TRP A 11 5.97 1.53 7.39
CA TRP A 11 4.83 0.73 7.82
C TRP A 11 5.33 -0.45 8.63
N ASN A 12 4.64 -0.78 9.72
CA ASN A 12 4.95 -1.98 10.49
C ASN A 12 4.38 -3.24 9.81
N GLU A 13 4.67 -4.41 10.39
CA GLU A 13 4.24 -5.71 9.85
C GLU A 13 2.70 -5.88 9.75
N ASP A 14 1.96 -5.11 10.55
CA ASP A 14 0.51 -5.07 10.63
C ASP A 14 -0.12 -4.06 9.65
N GLY A 15 0.69 -3.31 8.90
CA GLY A 15 0.20 -2.28 7.99
C GLY A 15 -0.27 -1.00 8.70
N ALA A 16 0.24 -0.72 9.90
CA ALA A 16 0.06 0.57 10.56
C ALA A 16 1.27 1.49 10.26
N PRO A 17 1.06 2.79 10.08
CA PRO A 17 2.16 3.73 9.88
C PRO A 17 2.94 3.88 11.18
N MET A 18 4.27 3.75 11.12
CA MET A 18 5.15 4.02 12.24
C MET A 18 5.26 5.54 12.45
N LEU A 19 5.21 5.98 13.71
CA LEU A 19 5.32 7.40 14.07
C LEU A 19 6.71 7.92 13.65
N GLN A 20 6.74 8.85 12.69
CA GLN A 20 7.91 9.68 12.40
C GLN A 20 7.65 11.13 12.84
N GLU A 21 8.67 11.76 13.44
CA GLU A 21 8.62 13.13 13.98
C GLU A 21 8.47 14.24 12.90
N VAL A 22 8.35 13.90 11.62
CA VAL A 22 8.45 14.88 10.53
C VAL A 22 7.08 15.47 10.18
N LEU A 23 6.88 16.74 10.53
CA LEU A 23 5.73 17.60 10.16
C LEU A 23 5.56 17.68 8.63
N THR A 24 4.90 16.70 8.02
CA THR A 24 4.60 16.63 6.59
C THR A 24 3.19 16.10 6.35
N THR A 25 2.70 16.22 5.11
CA THR A 25 1.43 15.65 4.62
C THR A 25 1.27 14.15 4.97
N CYS A 26 2.41 13.44 5.10
CA CYS A 26 2.50 12.07 5.57
C CYS A 26 1.83 11.85 6.95
N ASN A 27 1.96 12.80 7.88
CA ASN A 27 1.37 12.68 9.22
C ASN A 27 -0.16 12.72 9.18
N TYR A 28 -0.79 13.48 8.28
CA TYR A 28 -2.24 13.53 8.21
C TYR A 28 -2.83 12.22 7.70
N VAL A 29 -2.23 11.62 6.66
CA VAL A 29 -2.69 10.34 6.12
C VAL A 29 -2.38 9.20 7.09
N GLY A 30 -1.16 9.19 7.65
CA GLY A 30 -0.78 8.21 8.66
C GLY A 30 -1.71 8.27 9.88
N ASN A 31 -1.94 9.46 10.44
CA ASN A 31 -2.87 9.64 11.55
C ASN A 31 -4.31 9.25 11.17
N ALA A 32 -4.79 9.59 9.99
CA ALA A 32 -6.14 9.21 9.55
C ALA A 32 -6.29 7.69 9.47
N ILE A 33 -5.29 6.98 8.97
CA ILE A 33 -5.28 5.51 8.89
C ILE A 33 -5.19 4.90 10.29
N SER A 34 -4.27 5.38 11.14
CA SER A 34 -4.14 4.90 12.53
C SER A 34 -5.38 5.14 13.40
N ASN A 35 -6.16 6.19 13.11
CA ASN A 35 -7.43 6.46 13.77
C ASN A 35 -8.63 5.80 13.08
N SER A 36 -8.39 4.96 12.06
CA SER A 36 -9.42 4.19 11.37
C SER A 36 -9.32 2.71 11.72
N SER A 37 -10.32 1.93 11.32
CA SER A 37 -10.26 0.45 11.34
C SER A 37 -9.70 -0.13 10.04
N LEU A 38 -9.15 0.70 9.14
CA LEU A 38 -8.61 0.25 7.87
C LEU A 38 -7.21 -0.33 8.06
N VAL A 39 -6.95 -1.45 7.38
CA VAL A 39 -5.66 -2.13 7.35
C VAL A 39 -5.03 -1.91 5.98
N GLN A 40 -3.76 -1.50 5.97
CA GLN A 40 -2.97 -1.36 4.75
C GLN A 40 -2.36 -2.71 4.36
N MET A 41 -2.67 -3.18 3.16
CA MET A 41 -2.34 -4.55 2.73
C MET A 41 -1.06 -4.67 1.89
N VAL A 42 -0.49 -3.56 1.41
CA VAL A 42 0.75 -3.58 0.61
C VAL A 42 1.96 -3.57 1.53
N LYS A 43 2.87 -4.54 1.38
CA LYS A 43 4.11 -4.68 2.17
C LYS A 43 5.39 -4.39 1.39
N GLU A 44 5.28 -4.39 0.06
CA GLU A 44 6.40 -4.23 -0.85
C GLU A 44 6.44 -2.81 -1.44
N LYS A 45 7.61 -2.38 -1.89
CA LYS A 45 7.77 -1.12 -2.62
C LYS A 45 7.05 -1.21 -3.97
N THR A 46 6.39 -0.13 -4.36
CA THR A 46 5.51 -0.08 -5.54
C THR A 46 6.07 0.79 -6.65
N LEU A 47 7.01 1.68 -6.32
CA LEU A 47 7.77 2.51 -7.24
C LEU A 47 9.18 1.95 -7.42
N PHE A 48 9.60 1.85 -8.68
CA PHE A 48 10.92 1.38 -9.09
C PHE A 48 11.65 2.45 -9.90
N CYS A 49 12.97 2.49 -9.78
CA CYS A 49 13.86 3.31 -10.58
C CYS A 49 15.03 2.46 -11.06
N ASN A 50 15.21 2.35 -12.38
CA ASN A 50 16.21 1.48 -13.02
C ASN A 50 16.18 0.06 -12.44
N GLU A 51 14.99 -0.54 -12.40
CA GLU A 51 14.73 -1.89 -11.85
C GLU A 51 14.96 -2.03 -10.33
N GLN A 52 15.39 -0.98 -9.63
CA GLN A 52 15.57 -1.02 -8.18
C GLN A 52 14.33 -0.51 -7.45
N PRO A 53 13.82 -1.24 -6.45
CA PRO A 53 12.67 -0.83 -5.67
C PRO A 53 13.02 0.39 -4.79
N THR A 54 12.35 1.51 -5.02
CA THR A 54 12.67 2.76 -4.31
C THR A 54 11.73 3.05 -3.14
N SER A 55 10.41 3.03 -3.36
CA SER A 55 9.43 3.52 -2.38
C SER A 55 8.09 2.80 -2.49
N GLN A 56 7.34 2.77 -1.39
CA GLN A 56 5.95 2.30 -1.35
C GLN A 56 5.02 3.51 -1.36
N LEU A 57 4.43 3.81 -2.53
CA LEU A 57 3.57 4.99 -2.72
C LEU A 57 2.10 4.62 -2.88
N ASP A 58 1.85 3.39 -3.31
CA ASP A 58 0.51 2.87 -3.56
C ASP A 58 -0.01 2.11 -2.33
N LEU A 59 -1.21 2.46 -1.87
CA LEU A 59 -1.85 1.82 -0.72
C LEU A 59 -3.15 1.09 -1.11
N VAL A 60 -3.39 -0.04 -0.45
CA VAL A 60 -4.61 -0.84 -0.51
C VAL A 60 -5.15 -0.95 0.92
N LEU A 61 -6.03 -0.01 1.27
CA LEU A 61 -6.71 0.05 2.56
C LEU A 61 -8.00 -0.76 2.52
N VAL A 62 -8.17 -1.68 3.48
CA VAL A 62 -9.34 -2.56 3.58
C VAL A 62 -9.90 -2.59 4.99
N SER A 63 -11.22 -2.73 5.14
CA SER A 63 -11.88 -2.83 6.45
C SER A 63 -12.00 -4.26 6.98
N ASP A 64 -11.80 -5.27 6.12
CA ASP A 64 -11.92 -6.70 6.46
C ASP A 64 -10.76 -7.46 5.78
N PRO A 65 -9.54 -7.43 6.35
CA PRO A 65 -8.33 -7.96 5.71
C PRO A 65 -8.40 -9.46 5.46
N ASN A 66 -9.17 -10.20 6.25
CA ASN A 66 -9.37 -11.65 6.10
C ASN A 66 -10.07 -12.03 4.79
N ARG A 67 -10.69 -11.06 4.12
CA ARG A 67 -11.34 -11.26 2.82
C ARG A 67 -10.44 -10.99 1.63
N PHE A 68 -9.20 -10.58 1.86
CA PHE A 68 -8.26 -10.28 0.80
C PHE A 68 -7.07 -11.25 0.87
N SER A 69 -6.61 -11.71 -0.29
CA SER A 69 -5.29 -12.34 -0.35
C SER A 69 -4.20 -11.30 -0.05
N GLY A 70 -3.01 -11.77 0.32
CA GLY A 70 -1.84 -10.89 0.33
C GLY A 70 -1.66 -10.18 -1.01
N VAL A 71 -1.31 -8.89 -0.98
CA VAL A 71 -1.06 -8.09 -2.18
C VAL A 71 0.31 -8.44 -2.73
N LYS A 72 0.38 -8.75 -4.02
CA LYS A 72 1.63 -9.02 -4.75
C LYS A 72 1.94 -7.89 -5.72
N ILE A 73 3.22 -7.60 -5.89
CA ILE A 73 3.70 -6.74 -6.97
C ILE A 73 3.60 -7.50 -8.29
N GLY A 74 2.90 -6.90 -9.26
CA GLY A 74 2.76 -7.37 -10.63
C GLY A 74 3.76 -6.71 -11.57
N PRO A 75 3.58 -6.86 -12.89
CA PRO A 75 4.47 -6.24 -13.89
C PRO A 75 4.42 -4.70 -13.83
N PRO A 76 5.48 -4.04 -14.33
CA PRO A 76 5.50 -2.60 -14.58
C PRO A 76 4.28 -2.14 -15.38
N LEU A 77 3.68 -1.02 -14.98
CA LEU A 77 2.61 -0.39 -15.76
C LEU A 77 3.15 0.31 -17.02
N ASP A 78 4.42 0.72 -16.98
CA ASP A 78 5.17 1.23 -18.12
C ASP A 78 6.60 0.65 -18.09
N GLY A 79 6.83 -0.37 -18.92
CA GLY A 79 8.12 -1.08 -18.97
C GLY A 79 9.24 -0.35 -19.69
N ASN A 80 8.96 0.78 -20.35
CA ASN A 80 9.96 1.55 -21.10
C ASN A 80 10.50 2.76 -20.31
N CYS A 81 9.87 3.10 -19.18
CA CYS A 81 10.32 4.18 -18.33
C CYS A 81 11.45 3.72 -17.40
N SER A 82 12.42 4.61 -17.14
CA SER A 82 13.44 4.38 -16.11
C SER A 82 12.87 4.48 -14.69
N LYS A 83 11.72 5.14 -14.52
CA LYS A 83 10.98 5.25 -13.26
C LYS A 83 9.53 4.85 -13.50
N TYR A 84 9.05 3.81 -12.82
CA TYR A 84 7.73 3.26 -13.07
C TYR A 84 7.08 2.70 -11.81
N HIS A 85 5.74 2.72 -11.80
CA HIS A 85 4.94 1.99 -10.83
C HIS A 85 4.71 0.56 -11.34
N CYS A 86 4.68 -0.39 -10.41
CA CYS A 86 4.24 -1.75 -10.69
C CYS A 86 2.74 -1.90 -10.38
N SER A 87 2.08 -2.76 -11.16
CA SER A 87 0.69 -3.16 -10.85
C SER A 87 0.61 -3.88 -9.50
N LEU A 88 -0.56 -3.81 -8.85
CA LEU A 88 -0.85 -4.55 -7.62
C LEU A 88 -1.88 -5.63 -7.93
N ILE A 89 -1.58 -6.87 -7.52
CA ILE A 89 -2.43 -8.04 -7.77
C ILE A 89 -2.87 -8.63 -6.44
N PHE A 90 -4.18 -8.75 -6.26
CA PHE A 90 -4.79 -9.39 -5.09
C PHE A 90 -6.19 -9.90 -5.45
N ASN A 91 -6.68 -10.85 -4.68
CA ASN A 91 -8.04 -11.39 -4.81
C ASN A 91 -8.90 -10.94 -3.64
N MET A 92 -10.17 -10.64 -3.93
CA MET A 92 -11.18 -10.39 -2.92
C MET A 92 -12.12 -11.60 -2.84
N HIS A 93 -12.19 -12.22 -1.67
CA HIS A 93 -13.10 -13.32 -1.40
C HIS A 93 -14.51 -12.80 -1.07
N SER A 94 -15.51 -13.34 -1.76
CA SER A 94 -16.91 -13.04 -1.44
C SER A 94 -17.23 -13.54 -0.02
N ARG A 95 -18.08 -12.84 0.72
CA ARG A 95 -18.70 -13.45 1.91
C ARG A 95 -19.52 -14.61 1.40
N ALA A 96 -19.25 -15.82 1.89
CA ALA A 96 -20.22 -16.90 1.76
C ALA A 96 -21.54 -16.36 2.33
N GLY A 97 -22.51 -16.11 1.46
CA GLY A 97 -23.86 -15.79 1.89
C GLY A 97 -24.30 -16.93 2.79
N ARG A 98 -24.62 -16.65 4.05
CA ARG A 98 -25.36 -17.60 4.88
C ARG A 98 -26.70 -17.80 4.16
N SER A 99 -26.80 -18.87 3.38
CA SER A 99 -28.05 -19.44 2.89
C SER A 99 -28.88 -19.93 4.08
#